data_AF-A0A850STK0-F1
#
_entry.id   AF-A0A850STK0-F1
#
_cell.length_a   1.000
_cell.length_b   1.000
_cell.length_c   1.000
_cell.angle_alpha   90.00
_cell.angle_beta   90.00
_cell.angle_gamma   90.00
#
_symmetry.space_group_name_H-M   'P 1'
#
loop_
_entity.id
_entity.type
_entity.pdbx_description
1 polymer ?
#
loop_
_entity_poly.entity_id
_entity_poly.type
_entity_poly.pdbx_seq_one_letter_code
_entity_poly.pdbx_strand_id
1 'polypeptide(L)'
;MTTAMIKKRAEVPDHLIQWVDGFPVPPDLPFRPLHAAVSTGKLILNKEDTRQVYEVIEALAGGAGKRLFRRFVSTPYGRRVVTEPVKLEEILSDRQRLRAMPEGSFGRAYLAFMEGENLTTDGLLGAAEEAGIDYKGETQFPQFRRMFLHINVSHDLWHVLTGYGRDALGELCVLAFTREQTKNPGIAFINRIGILAQKLTSPGVPVLAAFEEGKRMGEGVDFLLGEDVEALLPLPLAEVRRKLGVIEPSVYNAIPAAVKASILKPAVKNTQAEREGRAVAA
;
A
#
# COMPACT_ATOMS: atom_id res chain seq x y z
N MET A 1 -5.86 20.40 23.47
CA MET A 1 -5.79 19.05 24.06
C MET A 1 -7.11 18.35 23.80
N THR A 2 -7.21 17.65 22.67
CA THR A 2 -8.38 16.82 22.37
C THR A 2 -7.83 15.42 22.12
N THR A 3 -7.84 14.63 23.18
CA THR A 3 -7.47 13.22 23.18
C THR A 3 -8.35 12.51 22.17
N ALA A 4 -7.80 12.19 20.99
CA ALA A 4 -8.42 11.25 20.08
C ALA A 4 -8.53 9.93 20.83
N MET A 5 -9.76 9.53 21.17
CA MET A 5 -10.03 8.21 21.74
C MET A 5 -9.64 7.17 20.69
N ILE A 6 -8.44 6.63 20.82
CA ILE A 6 -8.01 5.41 20.14
C ILE A 6 -9.00 4.34 20.61
N LYS A 7 -9.91 3.96 19.72
CA LYS A 7 -10.92 2.94 20.01
C LYS A 7 -10.17 1.61 20.16
N LYS A 8 -9.81 1.24 21.39
CA LYS A 8 -9.23 -0.08 21.70
C LYS A 8 -10.19 -1.10 21.10
N ARG A 9 -9.77 -1.82 20.05
CA ARG A 9 -10.59 -2.89 19.48
C ARG A 9 -10.86 -3.86 20.63
N ALA A 10 -12.14 -4.13 20.90
CA ALA A 10 -12.53 -5.03 21.98
C ALA A 10 -11.81 -6.38 21.79
N GLU A 11 -11.34 -6.96 22.90
CA GLU A 11 -10.76 -8.30 22.87
C GLU A 11 -11.75 -9.28 22.26
N VAL A 12 -11.25 -10.08 21.31
CA VAL A 12 -11.99 -11.16 20.68
C VAL A 12 -12.07 -12.31 21.69
N PRO A 13 -13.28 -12.78 22.05
CA PRO A 13 -13.45 -13.95 22.90
C PRO A 13 -12.72 -15.17 22.33
N ASP A 14 -12.09 -15.98 23.18
CA ASP A 14 -11.25 -17.13 22.79
C ASP A 14 -11.94 -18.10 21.81
N HIS A 15 -13.24 -18.35 21.99
CA HIS A 15 -14.02 -19.25 21.13
C HIS A 15 -14.27 -18.71 19.71
N LEU A 16 -14.00 -17.43 19.46
CA LEU A 16 -14.08 -16.79 18.14
C LEU A 16 -12.71 -16.66 17.47
N ILE A 17 -11.62 -16.93 18.20
CA ILE A 17 -10.26 -16.92 17.65
C ILE A 17 -10.09 -18.10 16.70
N GLN A 18 -9.55 -17.82 15.53
CA GLN A 18 -9.23 -18.85 14.54
C GLN A 18 -7.71 -19.02 14.45
N TRP A 19 -7.26 -20.11 13.83
CA TRP A 19 -5.85 -20.45 13.74
C TRP A 19 -5.43 -20.70 12.29
N VAL A 20 -4.27 -20.17 11.93
CA VAL A 20 -3.64 -20.38 10.62
C VAL A 20 -2.18 -20.74 10.86
N ASP A 21 -1.79 -21.97 10.51
CA ASP A 21 -0.42 -22.50 10.65
C ASP A 21 0.25 -22.23 12.00
N GLY A 22 -0.52 -22.34 13.09
CA GLY A 22 -0.06 -22.15 14.46
C GLY A 22 -0.16 -20.71 14.99
N PHE A 23 -0.66 -19.76 14.21
CA PHE A 23 -0.85 -18.38 14.63
C PHE A 23 -2.33 -18.05 14.89
N PRO A 24 -2.65 -17.34 15.98
CA PRO A 24 -4.00 -16.86 16.22
C PRO A 24 -4.32 -15.72 15.23
N VAL A 25 -5.52 -15.77 14.66
CA VAL A 25 -6.04 -14.76 13.74
C VAL A 25 -7.47 -14.39 14.14
N PRO A 26 -7.93 -13.16 13.86
CA PRO A 26 -9.28 -12.75 14.17
C PRO A 26 -10.31 -13.52 13.33
N PRO A 27 -11.60 -13.49 13.72
CA PRO A 27 -12.70 -13.87 12.84
C PRO A 27 -12.65 -13.05 11.54
N ASP A 28 -13.29 -13.56 10.49
CA ASP A 28 -13.38 -12.81 9.24
C ASP A 28 -14.07 -11.47 9.46
N LEU A 29 -13.59 -10.44 8.76
CA LEU A 29 -14.24 -9.14 8.82
C LEU A 29 -15.64 -9.25 8.23
N PRO A 30 -16.67 -8.65 8.87
CA PRO A 30 -18.00 -8.63 8.30
C PRO A 30 -18.00 -7.81 7.00
N PHE A 31 -18.69 -8.32 5.98
CA PHE A 31 -18.89 -7.59 4.74
C PHE A 31 -19.91 -6.45 4.98
N ARG A 32 -19.45 -5.19 4.92
CA ARG A 32 -20.19 -3.98 5.28
C ARG A 32 -20.41 -3.06 4.07
N PRO A 33 -21.29 -3.42 3.11
CA PRO A 33 -21.45 -2.68 1.86
C PRO A 33 -22.01 -1.27 2.06
N LEU A 34 -22.91 -1.06 3.03
CA LEU A 34 -23.41 0.29 3.35
C LEU A 34 -22.29 1.21 3.87
N HIS A 35 -21.42 0.70 4.74
CA HIS A 35 -20.28 1.47 5.24
C HIS A 35 -19.34 1.84 4.09
N ALA A 36 -19.03 0.88 3.22
CA ALA A 36 -18.24 1.13 2.02
C ALA A 36 -18.87 2.20 1.11
N ALA A 37 -20.18 2.18 0.90
CA ALA A 37 -20.89 3.19 0.12
C ALA A 37 -20.82 4.58 0.77
N VAL A 38 -21.02 4.67 2.09
CA VAL A 38 -20.90 5.93 2.84
C VAL A 38 -19.48 6.48 2.78
N SER A 39 -18.46 5.65 3.01
CA SER A 39 -17.05 6.05 2.90
C SER A 39 -16.66 6.45 1.49
N THR A 40 -17.20 5.78 0.47
CA THR A 40 -17.03 6.18 -0.93
C THR A 40 -17.63 7.56 -1.18
N GLY A 41 -18.83 7.84 -0.66
CA GLY A 41 -19.45 9.17 -0.74
C GLY A 41 -18.57 10.25 -0.11
N LYS A 42 -18.01 9.97 1.07
CA LYS A 42 -17.06 10.88 1.74
C LYS A 42 -15.80 11.12 0.91
N LEU A 43 -15.24 10.07 0.30
CA LEU A 43 -14.07 10.16 -0.58
C LEU A 43 -14.37 10.98 -1.85
N ILE A 44 -15.57 10.84 -2.43
CA ILE A 44 -15.98 11.62 -3.60
C ILE A 44 -16.11 13.11 -3.25
N LEU A 45 -16.68 13.41 -2.07
CA LEU A 45 -16.84 14.78 -1.57
C LEU A 45 -15.50 15.40 -1.17
N ASN A 46 -14.60 14.61 -0.60
CA ASN A 46 -13.26 15.01 -0.20
C ASN A 46 -12.23 13.96 -0.64
N LYS A 47 -11.65 14.17 -1.83
CA LYS A 47 -10.66 13.27 -2.43
C LYS A 47 -9.37 13.15 -1.61
N GLU A 48 -9.15 14.09 -0.70
CA GLU A 48 -7.98 14.12 0.20
C GLU A 48 -8.14 13.22 1.43
N ASP A 49 -9.36 12.75 1.74
CA ASP A 49 -9.60 11.88 2.88
C ASP A 49 -9.23 10.42 2.53
N THR A 50 -7.93 10.18 2.32
CA THR A 50 -7.37 8.85 1.97
C THR A 50 -7.69 7.78 3.00
N ARG A 51 -8.02 8.16 4.24
CA ARG A 51 -8.55 7.25 5.27
C ARG A 51 -9.80 6.50 4.80
N GLN A 52 -10.64 7.14 3.98
CA GLN A 52 -11.83 6.50 3.43
C GLN A 52 -11.50 5.33 2.48
N VAL A 53 -10.32 5.33 1.85
CA VAL A 53 -9.84 4.20 1.04
C VAL A 53 -9.65 2.97 1.94
N TYR A 54 -9.01 3.15 3.10
CA TYR A 54 -8.85 2.07 4.09
C TYR A 54 -10.19 1.56 4.62
N GLU A 55 -11.12 2.46 4.94
CA GLU A 55 -12.47 2.10 5.40
C GLU A 55 -13.23 1.26 4.37
N VAL A 56 -13.16 1.63 3.09
CA VAL A 56 -13.78 0.87 2.00
C VAL A 56 -13.12 -0.50 1.83
N ILE A 57 -11.78 -0.54 1.84
CA ILE A 57 -11.03 -1.80 1.70
C ILE A 57 -11.36 -2.75 2.85
N GLU A 58 -11.33 -2.27 4.09
CA GLU A 58 -11.65 -3.07 5.28
C GLU A 58 -13.11 -3.55 5.27
N ALA A 59 -14.05 -2.66 4.94
CA ALA A 59 -15.48 -2.98 4.90
C ALA A 59 -15.83 -4.07 3.89
N LEU A 60 -15.06 -4.19 2.81
CA LEU A 60 -15.31 -5.17 1.75
C LEU A 60 -14.38 -6.38 1.82
N ALA A 61 -13.33 -6.35 2.65
CA ALA A 61 -12.28 -7.38 2.68
C ALA A 61 -12.79 -8.80 2.93
N GLY A 62 -13.78 -8.97 3.80
CA GLY A 62 -14.25 -10.30 4.22
C GLY A 62 -13.09 -11.16 4.76
N GLY A 63 -13.03 -12.42 4.32
CA GLY A 63 -11.92 -13.34 4.63
C GLY A 63 -10.63 -13.13 3.82
N ALA A 64 -10.50 -12.06 3.02
CA ALA A 64 -9.32 -11.85 2.17
C ALA A 64 -8.02 -11.72 2.97
N GLY A 65 -8.05 -10.99 4.09
CA GLY A 65 -6.88 -10.84 4.96
C GLY A 65 -6.37 -12.18 5.50
N LYS A 66 -7.28 -13.07 5.91
CA LYS A 66 -6.93 -14.41 6.40
C LYS A 66 -6.38 -15.32 5.30
N ARG A 67 -6.96 -15.26 4.09
CA ARG A 67 -6.43 -16.00 2.92
C ARG A 67 -5.02 -15.52 2.55
N LEU A 68 -4.82 -14.21 2.55
CA LEU A 68 -3.50 -13.61 2.32
C LEU A 68 -2.50 -14.03 3.39
N PHE A 69 -2.90 -14.00 4.66
CA PHE A 69 -2.05 -14.43 5.76
C PHE A 69 -1.63 -15.90 5.63
N ARG A 70 -2.55 -16.80 5.29
CA ARG A 70 -2.23 -18.20 5.01
C ARG A 70 -1.18 -18.35 3.90
N ARG A 71 -1.35 -17.63 2.78
CA ARG A 71 -0.36 -17.63 1.68
C ARG A 71 0.97 -17.02 2.12
N PHE A 72 0.94 -15.99 2.95
CA PHE A 72 2.13 -15.29 3.43
C PHE A 72 2.99 -16.19 4.33
N VAL A 73 2.39 -16.75 5.38
CA VAL A 73 3.13 -17.61 6.34
C VAL A 73 3.47 -19.00 5.78
N SER A 74 2.93 -19.38 4.62
CA SER A 74 3.37 -20.57 3.90
C SER A 74 4.66 -20.35 3.10
N THR A 75 5.09 -19.10 2.89
CA THR A 75 6.40 -18.79 2.29
C THR A 75 7.49 -18.75 3.36
N PRO A 76 8.74 -19.12 3.04
CA PRO A 76 9.85 -19.01 3.99
C PRO A 76 10.03 -17.58 4.50
N TYR A 77 10.01 -16.58 3.60
CA TYR A 77 10.17 -15.18 3.96
C TYR A 77 8.98 -14.64 4.77
N GLY A 78 7.74 -14.88 4.35
CA GLY A 78 6.57 -14.41 5.09
C GLY A 78 6.46 -15.03 6.48
N ARG A 79 6.86 -16.30 6.65
CA ARG A 79 7.01 -16.91 7.98
C ARG A 79 8.09 -16.21 8.79
N ARG A 80 9.26 -15.91 8.20
CA ARG A 80 10.34 -15.14 8.82
C ARG A 80 9.83 -13.78 9.30
N VAL A 81 9.10 -13.04 8.46
CA VAL A 81 8.56 -11.72 8.78
C VAL A 81 7.67 -11.72 10.03
N VAL A 82 6.93 -12.79 10.30
CA VAL A 82 6.03 -12.86 11.46
C VAL A 82 6.60 -13.57 12.69
N THR A 83 7.75 -14.21 12.57
CA THR A 83 8.38 -14.97 13.67
C THR A 83 9.71 -14.37 14.14
N GLU A 84 10.45 -13.75 13.23
CA GLU A 84 11.77 -13.19 13.43
C GLU A 84 11.74 -11.65 13.40
N PRO A 85 12.79 -10.96 13.87
CA PRO A 85 12.86 -9.50 13.92
C PRO A 85 13.09 -8.84 12.54
N VAL A 86 12.51 -9.36 11.47
CA VAL A 86 12.51 -8.68 10.17
C VAL A 86 11.63 -7.45 10.30
N LYS A 87 12.23 -6.26 10.20
CA LYS A 87 11.55 -4.97 10.35
C LYS A 87 11.81 -4.06 9.15
N LEU A 88 11.14 -4.36 8.05
CA LEU A 88 11.27 -3.61 6.80
C LEU A 88 11.03 -2.10 7.00
N GLU A 89 10.08 -1.73 7.85
CA GLU A 89 9.79 -0.34 8.21
C GLU A 89 11.00 0.41 8.80
N GLU A 90 11.85 -0.27 9.58
CA GLU A 90 13.07 0.33 10.15
C GLU A 90 14.17 0.47 9.08
N ILE A 91 14.22 -0.46 8.13
CA ILE A 91 15.18 -0.41 7.00
C ILE A 91 14.82 0.73 6.04
N LEU A 92 13.53 0.88 5.73
CA LEU A 92 13.04 1.89 4.79
C LEU A 92 13.04 3.30 5.38
N SER A 93 12.91 3.44 6.72
CA SER A 93 13.03 4.74 7.38
C SER A 93 14.48 5.20 7.54
N ASP A 94 15.45 4.28 7.57
CA ASP A 94 16.88 4.61 7.67
C ASP A 94 17.46 5.10 6.33
N ARG A 95 17.32 6.41 6.10
CA ARG A 95 17.87 7.07 4.90
C ARG A 95 19.39 6.94 4.79
N GLN A 96 20.14 6.87 5.90
CA GLN A 96 21.60 6.72 5.83
C GLN A 96 21.97 5.32 5.32
N ARG A 97 21.32 4.29 5.84
CA ARG A 97 21.46 2.92 5.35
C ARG A 97 21.11 2.80 3.88
N LEU A 98 20.01 3.41 3.44
CA LEU A 98 19.62 3.41 2.02
C LEU A 98 20.64 4.16 1.14
N ARG A 99 21.17 5.31 1.59
CA ARG A 99 22.22 6.05 0.87
C ARG A 99 23.51 5.24 0.72
N ALA A 100 23.85 4.44 1.73
CA ALA A 100 25.04 3.59 1.72
C ALA A 100 24.93 2.40 0.76
N MET A 101 23.73 2.06 0.26
CA MET A 101 23.57 1.01 -0.75
C MET A 101 24.17 1.43 -2.10
N PRO A 102 24.56 0.46 -2.96
CA PRO A 102 25.15 0.73 -4.26
C PRO A 102 24.30 1.67 -5.12
N GLU A 103 24.93 2.56 -5.87
CA GLU A 103 24.21 3.41 -6.83
C GLU A 103 23.45 2.58 -7.87
N GLY A 104 22.23 3.00 -8.22
CA GLY A 104 21.35 2.23 -9.09
C GLY A 104 20.69 1.00 -8.45
N SER A 105 20.96 0.73 -7.16
CA SER A 105 20.25 -0.31 -6.40
C SER A 105 18.78 0.02 -6.19
N PHE A 106 17.98 -1.00 -5.88
CA PHE A 106 16.57 -0.85 -5.56
C PHE A 106 16.34 0.07 -4.35
N GLY A 107 17.15 -0.07 -3.29
CA GLY A 107 17.08 0.81 -2.12
C GLY A 107 17.45 2.26 -2.42
N ARG A 108 18.44 2.49 -3.30
CA ARG A 108 18.77 3.86 -3.77
C ARG A 108 17.66 4.46 -4.61
N ALA A 109 17.02 3.67 -5.47
CA ALA A 109 15.87 4.10 -6.25
C ALA A 109 14.65 4.41 -5.36
N TYR A 110 14.41 3.61 -4.33
CA TYR A 110 13.38 3.87 -3.33
C TYR A 110 13.64 5.15 -2.55
N LEU A 111 14.87 5.37 -2.09
CA LEU A 111 15.23 6.60 -1.41
C LEU A 111 15.00 7.83 -2.31
N ALA A 112 15.44 7.78 -3.56
CA ALA A 112 15.25 8.88 -4.51
C ALA A 112 13.78 9.17 -4.77
N PHE A 113 12.94 8.13 -4.86
CA PHE A 113 11.49 8.25 -4.98
C PHE A 113 10.88 8.95 -3.74
N MET A 114 11.22 8.49 -2.53
CA MET A 114 10.71 9.08 -1.29
C MET A 114 11.15 10.54 -1.11
N GLU A 115 12.41 10.86 -1.44
CA GLU A 115 12.94 12.23 -1.36
C GLU A 115 12.32 13.15 -2.43
N GLY A 116 12.12 12.65 -3.65
CA GLY A 116 11.47 13.41 -4.73
C GLY A 116 10.01 13.76 -4.44
N GLU A 117 9.32 12.92 -3.70
CA GLU A 117 7.93 13.12 -3.27
C GLU A 117 7.83 13.82 -1.90
N ASN A 118 8.97 14.12 -1.26
CA ASN A 118 9.06 14.65 0.11
C ASN A 118 8.23 13.84 1.13
N LEU A 119 8.42 12.52 1.10
CA LEU A 119 7.76 11.55 1.97
C LEU A 119 8.76 10.87 2.92
N THR A 120 8.22 10.35 4.02
CA THR A 120 8.94 9.53 4.99
C THR A 120 8.15 8.27 5.34
N THR A 121 8.83 7.15 5.61
CA THR A 121 8.17 5.94 6.08
C THR A 121 7.41 6.19 7.40
N ASP A 122 7.98 7.02 8.28
CA ASP A 122 7.31 7.42 9.53
C ASP A 122 6.05 8.26 9.27
N GLY A 123 6.08 9.17 8.29
CA GLY A 123 4.91 9.94 7.86
C GLY A 123 3.77 9.05 7.36
N LEU A 124 4.09 7.98 6.63
CA LEU A 124 3.10 6.99 6.19
C LEU A 124 2.47 6.23 7.36
N LEU A 125 3.29 5.82 8.35
CA LEU A 125 2.79 5.16 9.55
C LEU A 125 1.93 6.10 10.40
N GLY A 126 2.31 7.39 10.49
CA GLY A 126 1.51 8.43 11.13
C GLY A 126 0.15 8.61 10.43
N ALA A 127 0.13 8.66 9.10
CA ALA A 127 -1.13 8.73 8.33
C ALA A 127 -2.03 7.51 8.55
N ALA A 128 -1.43 6.31 8.69
CA ALA A 128 -2.18 5.10 9.03
C ALA A 128 -2.76 5.18 10.46
N GLU A 129 -2.01 5.71 11.42
CA GLU A 129 -2.48 5.95 12.79
C GLU A 129 -3.63 6.97 12.83
N GLU A 130 -3.55 8.07 12.08
CA GLU A 130 -4.64 9.03 11.90
C GLU A 130 -5.89 8.41 11.23
N ALA A 131 -5.68 7.39 10.39
CA ALA A 131 -6.73 6.54 9.83
C ALA A 131 -7.32 5.53 10.84
N GLY A 132 -6.81 5.49 12.07
CA GLY A 132 -7.23 4.56 13.12
C GLY A 132 -6.61 3.17 12.97
N ILE A 133 -5.57 3.01 12.16
CA ILE A 133 -4.86 1.75 11.99
C ILE A 133 -3.73 1.67 13.01
N ASP A 134 -3.96 0.85 14.03
CA ASP A 134 -2.96 0.59 15.07
C ASP A 134 -2.03 -0.56 14.68
N TYR A 135 -0.77 -0.22 14.39
CA TYR A 135 0.32 -1.18 14.17
C TYR A 135 1.24 -1.39 15.38
N LYS A 136 1.13 -0.57 16.44
CA LYS A 136 2.11 -0.52 17.55
C LYS A 136 1.56 -0.99 18.89
N GLY A 137 0.24 -0.93 19.08
CA GLY A 137 -0.40 -1.28 20.34
C GLY A 137 -0.33 -2.78 20.65
N GLU A 138 -0.86 -3.15 21.81
CA GLU A 138 -1.07 -4.56 22.15
C GLU A 138 -2.19 -5.16 21.28
N THR A 139 -2.05 -6.43 20.93
CA THR A 139 -3.06 -7.17 20.18
C THR A 139 -3.00 -8.66 20.46
N GLN A 140 -4.14 -9.34 20.39
CA GLN A 140 -4.23 -10.80 20.43
C GLN A 140 -3.67 -11.47 19.16
N PHE A 141 -3.43 -10.70 18.09
CA PHE A 141 -3.03 -11.22 16.78
C PHE A 141 -1.74 -10.57 16.24
N PRO A 142 -0.62 -10.62 16.97
CA PRO A 142 0.57 -9.84 16.63
C PRO A 142 1.16 -10.22 15.27
N GLN A 143 1.17 -11.50 14.90
CA GLN A 143 1.66 -11.97 13.59
C GLN A 143 0.76 -11.52 12.43
N PHE A 144 -0.56 -11.58 12.64
CA PHE A 144 -1.52 -11.10 11.66
C PHE A 144 -1.36 -9.60 11.41
N ARG A 145 -1.20 -8.80 12.49
CA ARG A 145 -0.90 -7.37 12.42
C ARG A 145 0.43 -7.10 11.73
N ARG A 146 1.47 -7.88 12.04
CA ARG A 146 2.81 -7.75 11.44
C ARG A 146 2.78 -7.87 9.92
N MET A 147 2.00 -8.81 9.38
CA MET A 147 1.80 -8.92 7.92
C MET A 147 1.20 -7.63 7.33
N PHE A 148 0.18 -7.04 7.95
CA PHE A 148 -0.44 -5.80 7.41
C PHE A 148 0.50 -4.61 7.43
N LEU A 149 1.31 -4.47 8.49
CA LEU A 149 2.38 -3.48 8.56
C LEU A 149 3.37 -3.69 7.41
N HIS A 150 3.82 -4.93 7.21
CA HIS A 150 4.74 -5.29 6.13
C HIS A 150 4.19 -4.96 4.74
N ILE A 151 2.91 -5.27 4.49
CA ILE A 151 2.24 -4.93 3.23
C ILE A 151 2.16 -3.41 3.03
N ASN A 152 1.82 -2.66 4.09
CA ASN A 152 1.71 -1.20 4.01
C ASN A 152 3.03 -0.56 3.61
N VAL A 153 4.14 -0.93 4.28
CA VAL A 153 5.45 -0.36 3.94
C VAL A 153 6.01 -0.88 2.62
N SER A 154 5.53 -2.02 2.12
CA SER A 154 5.89 -2.55 0.80
C SER A 154 5.20 -1.83 -0.36
N HIS A 155 4.09 -1.11 -0.11
CA HIS A 155 3.34 -0.41 -1.17
C HIS A 155 4.22 0.54 -1.98
N ASP A 156 5.00 1.39 -1.31
CA ASP A 156 5.83 2.39 -1.99
C ASP A 156 7.06 1.77 -2.67
N LEU A 157 7.51 0.61 -2.21
CA LEU A 157 8.46 -0.20 -2.96
C LEU A 157 7.86 -0.67 -4.29
N TRP A 158 6.56 -0.93 -4.35
CA TRP A 158 5.90 -1.35 -5.60
C TRP A 158 5.79 -0.21 -6.61
N HIS A 159 5.65 1.05 -6.20
CA HIS A 159 5.78 2.19 -7.11
C HIS A 159 7.14 2.17 -7.83
N VAL A 160 8.22 2.02 -7.06
CA VAL A 160 9.59 1.99 -7.60
C VAL A 160 9.82 0.76 -8.47
N LEU A 161 9.37 -0.41 -7.99
CA LEU A 161 9.54 -1.67 -8.69
C LEU A 161 8.81 -1.66 -10.04
N THR A 162 7.56 -1.22 -10.06
CA THR A 162 6.71 -1.19 -11.25
C THR A 162 6.96 0.03 -12.16
N GLY A 163 7.50 1.12 -11.62
CA GLY A 163 7.72 2.38 -12.35
C GLY A 163 6.50 3.31 -12.40
N TYR A 164 5.41 2.98 -11.71
CA TYR A 164 4.25 3.86 -11.57
C TYR A 164 4.52 4.97 -10.53
N GLY A 165 4.29 6.23 -10.89
CA GLY A 165 4.44 7.37 -10.00
C GLY A 165 3.31 7.53 -8.97
N ARG A 166 3.38 8.59 -8.17
CA ARG A 166 2.38 8.98 -7.15
C ARG A 166 1.24 9.84 -7.69
N ASP A 167 1.22 10.13 -9.00
CA ASP A 167 0.06 10.78 -9.61
C ASP A 167 -1.16 9.85 -9.56
N ALA A 168 -2.36 10.42 -9.71
CA ALA A 168 -3.60 9.66 -9.54
C ALA A 168 -3.70 8.42 -10.46
N LEU A 169 -3.15 8.49 -11.69
CA LEU A 169 -3.14 7.33 -12.59
C LEU A 169 -2.11 6.30 -12.15
N GLY A 170 -0.93 6.73 -11.71
CA GLY A 170 0.10 5.86 -11.14
C GLY A 170 -0.40 5.08 -9.91
N GLU A 171 -1.05 5.76 -8.97
CA GLU A 171 -1.73 5.14 -7.82
C GLU A 171 -2.76 4.09 -8.23
N LEU A 172 -3.60 4.42 -9.23
CA LEU A 172 -4.58 3.48 -9.76
C LEU A 172 -3.91 2.23 -10.35
N CYS A 173 -2.77 2.37 -11.02
CA CYS A 173 -2.02 1.26 -11.58
C CYS A 173 -1.35 0.40 -10.49
N VAL A 174 -0.78 1.02 -9.44
CA VAL A 174 -0.23 0.29 -8.29
C VAL A 174 -1.32 -0.42 -7.48
N LEU A 175 -2.51 0.17 -7.35
CA LEU A 175 -3.65 -0.50 -6.73
C LEU A 175 -4.15 -1.68 -7.59
N ALA A 176 -4.08 -1.59 -8.92
CA ALA A 176 -4.33 -2.72 -9.80
C ALA A 176 -3.34 -3.86 -9.53
N PHE A 177 -2.05 -3.55 -9.47
CA PHE A 177 -0.99 -4.49 -9.13
C PHE A 177 -1.18 -5.10 -7.72
N THR A 178 -1.48 -4.26 -6.72
CA THR A 178 -1.73 -4.64 -5.31
C THR A 178 -2.91 -5.60 -5.19
N ARG A 179 -3.97 -5.38 -5.97
CA ARG A 179 -5.13 -6.28 -6.01
C ARG A 179 -4.71 -7.69 -6.43
N GLU A 180 -3.75 -7.82 -7.34
CA GLU A 180 -3.28 -9.14 -7.78
C GLU A 180 -2.43 -9.85 -6.73
N GLN A 181 -1.67 -9.10 -5.94
CA GLN A 181 -0.86 -9.65 -4.86
C GLN A 181 -1.72 -10.07 -3.64
N THR A 182 -2.72 -9.25 -3.30
CA THR A 182 -3.52 -9.42 -2.06
C THR A 182 -4.86 -10.14 -2.28
N LYS A 183 -5.38 -10.13 -3.51
CA LYS A 183 -6.72 -10.58 -3.89
C LYS A 183 -7.84 -10.00 -3.01
N ASN A 184 -7.66 -8.76 -2.53
CA ASN A 184 -8.64 -8.08 -1.70
C ASN A 184 -9.77 -7.47 -2.57
N PRO A 185 -11.04 -7.87 -2.36
CA PRO A 185 -12.17 -7.36 -3.14
C PRO A 185 -12.45 -5.86 -2.93
N GLY A 186 -12.09 -5.30 -1.78
CA GLY A 186 -12.21 -3.87 -1.52
C GLY A 186 -11.30 -3.02 -2.41
N ILE A 187 -10.10 -3.52 -2.71
CA ILE A 187 -9.19 -2.87 -3.67
C ILE A 187 -9.78 -2.91 -5.08
N ALA A 188 -10.38 -4.04 -5.47
CA ALA A 188 -11.06 -4.14 -6.77
C ALA A 188 -12.22 -3.12 -6.89
N PHE A 189 -12.93 -2.85 -5.79
CA PHE A 189 -13.99 -1.85 -5.76
C PHE A 189 -13.43 -0.42 -5.86
N ILE A 190 -12.37 -0.08 -5.10
CA ILE A 190 -11.69 1.21 -5.20
C ILE A 190 -11.15 1.46 -6.62
N ASN A 191 -10.53 0.44 -7.25
CA ASN A 191 -10.07 0.54 -8.63
C ASN A 191 -11.20 0.90 -9.60
N ARG A 192 -12.38 0.28 -9.45
CA ARG A 192 -13.55 0.61 -10.30
C ARG A 192 -13.99 2.06 -10.13
N ILE A 193 -14.02 2.57 -8.89
CA ILE A 193 -14.35 3.98 -8.61
C ILE A 193 -13.29 4.91 -9.21
N GLY A 194 -12.00 4.59 -9.00
CA GLY A 194 -10.88 5.36 -9.52
C GLY A 194 -10.89 5.45 -11.05
N ILE A 195 -11.10 4.32 -11.73
CA ILE A 195 -11.26 4.27 -13.19
C ILE A 195 -12.39 5.20 -13.64
N LEU A 196 -13.58 5.10 -13.02
CA LEU A 196 -14.72 5.92 -13.40
C LEU A 196 -14.42 7.41 -13.20
N ALA A 197 -13.87 7.78 -12.04
CA ALA A 197 -13.52 9.16 -11.71
C ALA A 197 -12.48 9.75 -12.68
N GLN A 198 -11.42 9.01 -12.98
CA GLN A 198 -10.37 9.47 -13.91
C GLN A 198 -10.87 9.57 -15.35
N LYS A 199 -11.67 8.60 -15.82
CA LYS A 199 -12.27 8.67 -17.16
C LYS A 199 -13.20 9.87 -17.34
N LEU A 200 -13.95 10.23 -16.30
CA LEU A 200 -14.85 11.38 -16.33
C LEU A 200 -14.10 12.72 -16.29
N THR A 201 -12.95 12.78 -15.62
CA THR A 201 -12.20 14.03 -15.40
C THR A 201 -11.03 14.23 -16.35
N SER A 202 -10.59 13.19 -17.07
CA SER A 202 -9.45 13.22 -17.98
C SER A 202 -9.77 12.53 -19.32
N PRO A 203 -10.75 13.05 -20.09
CA PRO A 203 -11.10 12.49 -21.39
C PRO A 203 -9.88 12.52 -22.33
N GLY A 204 -9.66 11.42 -23.06
CA GLY A 204 -8.53 11.27 -23.98
C GLY A 204 -7.28 10.63 -23.37
N VAL A 205 -7.19 10.53 -22.04
CA VAL A 205 -6.12 9.75 -21.38
C VAL A 205 -6.45 8.26 -21.44
N PRO A 206 -5.50 7.37 -21.80
CA PRO A 206 -5.74 5.93 -21.89
C PRO A 206 -5.78 5.23 -20.51
N VAL A 207 -6.62 5.73 -19.60
CA VAL A 207 -6.76 5.26 -18.20
C VAL A 207 -6.95 3.75 -18.10
N LEU A 208 -7.86 3.20 -18.92
CA LEU A 208 -8.13 1.75 -18.91
C LEU A 208 -6.94 0.92 -19.37
N ALA A 209 -6.20 1.39 -20.38
CA ALA A 209 -5.05 0.65 -20.88
C ALA A 209 -3.90 0.66 -19.87
N ALA A 210 -3.65 1.78 -19.20
CA ALA A 210 -2.66 1.86 -18.11
C ALA A 210 -3.07 0.98 -16.92
N PHE A 211 -4.36 1.00 -16.54
CA PHE A 211 -4.89 0.13 -15.49
C PHE A 211 -4.73 -1.36 -15.82
N GLU A 212 -5.12 -1.80 -17.03
CA GLU A 212 -4.97 -3.20 -17.44
C GLU A 212 -3.48 -3.60 -17.59
N GLU A 213 -2.59 -2.66 -17.91
CA GLU A 213 -1.13 -2.90 -17.86
C GLU A 213 -0.66 -3.20 -16.44
N GLY A 214 -1.05 -2.39 -15.44
CA GLY A 214 -0.70 -2.62 -14.04
C GLY A 214 -1.29 -3.92 -13.49
N LYS A 215 -2.52 -4.24 -13.88
CA LYS A 215 -3.17 -5.52 -13.55
C LYS A 215 -2.42 -6.70 -14.18
N ARG A 216 -2.13 -6.67 -15.48
CA ARG A 216 -1.38 -7.72 -16.18
C ARG A 216 0.02 -7.91 -15.60
N MET A 217 0.68 -6.82 -15.22
CA MET A 217 1.95 -6.87 -14.52
C MET A 217 1.81 -7.61 -13.18
N GLY A 218 0.79 -7.29 -12.38
CA GLY A 218 0.52 -7.98 -11.11
C GLY A 218 0.12 -9.46 -11.26
N GLU A 219 -0.57 -9.83 -12.35
CA GLU A 219 -0.91 -11.21 -12.70
C GLU A 219 0.31 -12.01 -13.20
N GLY A 220 1.27 -11.33 -13.84
CA GLY A 220 2.44 -11.95 -14.46
C GLY A 220 3.64 -12.18 -13.54
N VAL A 221 3.61 -11.66 -12.31
CA VAL A 221 4.68 -11.84 -11.32
C VAL A 221 4.25 -12.81 -10.21
N ASP A 222 5.23 -13.47 -9.62
CA ASP A 222 5.02 -14.31 -8.45
C ASP A 222 4.56 -13.51 -7.22
N PHE A 223 4.32 -14.20 -6.12
CA PHE A 223 3.86 -13.58 -4.88
C PHE A 223 4.96 -12.75 -4.22
N LEU A 224 5.01 -11.46 -4.54
CA LEU A 224 6.12 -10.58 -4.12
C LEU A 224 6.23 -10.38 -2.61
N LEU A 225 5.13 -10.51 -1.88
CA LEU A 225 5.17 -10.48 -0.41
C LEU A 225 5.93 -11.69 0.17
N GLY A 226 6.13 -12.76 -0.62
CA GLY A 226 6.94 -13.91 -0.26
C GLY A 226 8.42 -13.78 -0.60
N GLU A 227 8.84 -12.66 -1.21
CA GLU A 227 10.22 -12.44 -1.66
C GLU A 227 11.05 -11.70 -0.59
N ASP A 228 12.33 -12.06 -0.48
CA ASP A 228 13.26 -11.46 0.49
C ASP A 228 13.66 -10.03 0.10
N VAL A 229 12.76 -9.09 0.34
CA VAL A 229 12.93 -7.67 -0.01
C VAL A 229 14.23 -7.10 0.58
N GLU A 230 14.62 -7.50 1.79
CA GLU A 230 15.85 -7.04 2.43
C GLU A 230 17.09 -7.39 1.60
N ALA A 231 17.11 -8.60 1.03
CA ALA A 231 18.17 -9.05 0.14
C ALA A 231 18.09 -8.42 -1.26
N LEU A 232 16.90 -7.97 -1.69
CA LEU A 232 16.69 -7.31 -2.98
C LEU A 232 17.10 -5.83 -2.96
N LEU A 233 16.96 -5.13 -1.82
CA LEU A 233 17.24 -3.69 -1.73
C LEU A 233 18.64 -3.30 -2.22
N PRO A 234 19.73 -4.02 -1.90
CA PRO A 234 21.07 -3.66 -2.38
C PRO A 234 21.33 -3.99 -3.86
N LEU A 235 20.50 -4.82 -4.49
CA LEU A 235 20.70 -5.25 -5.87
C LEU A 235 20.32 -4.15 -6.88
N PRO A 236 20.95 -4.09 -8.07
CA PRO A 236 20.54 -3.17 -9.13
C PRO A 236 19.05 -3.30 -9.46
N LEU A 237 18.32 -2.19 -9.54
CA LEU A 237 16.86 -2.21 -9.75
C LEU A 237 16.47 -2.99 -11.02
N ALA A 238 17.24 -2.84 -12.10
CA ALA A 238 17.01 -3.58 -13.34
C ALA A 238 17.16 -5.10 -13.16
N GLU A 239 18.06 -5.54 -12.28
CA GLU A 239 18.21 -6.95 -11.93
C GLU A 239 17.04 -7.45 -11.10
N VAL A 240 16.59 -6.67 -10.10
CA VAL A 240 15.41 -7.00 -9.29
C VAL A 240 14.18 -7.15 -10.18
N ARG A 241 13.93 -6.21 -11.10
CA ARG A 241 12.82 -6.29 -12.06
C ARG A 241 12.88 -7.55 -12.91
N ARG A 242 14.05 -7.90 -13.45
CA ARG A 242 14.24 -9.14 -14.23
C ARG A 242 13.98 -10.39 -13.38
N LYS A 243 14.54 -10.46 -12.17
CA LYS A 243 14.36 -11.60 -11.25
C LYS A 243 12.90 -11.83 -10.91
N LEU A 244 12.15 -10.75 -10.67
CA LEU A 244 10.74 -10.81 -10.28
C LEU A 244 9.77 -10.84 -11.47
N GLY A 245 10.26 -10.80 -12.71
CA GLY A 245 9.40 -10.77 -13.91
C GLY A 245 8.63 -9.45 -14.10
N VAL A 246 9.06 -8.37 -13.45
CA VAL A 246 8.39 -7.06 -13.53
C VAL A 246 8.76 -6.39 -14.85
N ILE A 247 7.74 -6.10 -15.66
CA ILE A 247 7.88 -5.44 -16.96
C ILE A 247 7.87 -3.91 -16.82
N GLU A 248 8.32 -3.22 -17.86
CA GLU A 248 8.22 -1.76 -17.91
C GLU A 248 6.77 -1.31 -18.22
N PRO A 249 6.25 -0.26 -17.56
CA PRO A 249 4.89 0.22 -17.76
C PRO A 249 4.81 1.16 -18.98
N SER A 250 4.94 0.56 -20.17
CA SER A 250 4.99 1.25 -21.47
C SER A 250 3.82 2.21 -21.73
N VAL A 251 2.59 1.81 -21.37
CA VAL A 251 1.38 2.63 -21.62
C VAL A 251 1.40 3.85 -20.72
N TYR A 252 1.70 3.67 -19.43
CA TYR A 252 1.77 4.76 -18.47
C TYR A 252 2.96 5.71 -18.76
N ASN A 253 4.09 5.19 -19.23
CA ASN A 253 5.26 5.97 -19.61
C ASN A 253 5.03 6.80 -20.88
N ALA A 254 4.20 6.32 -21.81
CA ALA A 254 3.84 7.06 -23.03
C ALA A 254 2.97 8.31 -22.77
N ILE A 255 2.34 8.42 -21.59
CA ILE A 255 1.51 9.57 -21.24
C ILE A 255 2.43 10.72 -20.79
N PRO A 256 2.34 11.92 -21.40
CA PRO A 256 3.17 13.06 -21.02
C PRO A 256 3.06 13.40 -19.53
N ALA A 257 4.18 13.75 -18.89
CA ALA A 257 4.22 14.06 -17.46
C ALA A 257 3.23 15.17 -17.06
N ALA A 258 3.10 16.22 -17.88
CA ALA A 258 2.14 17.30 -17.65
C ALA A 258 0.68 16.81 -17.66
N VAL A 259 0.36 15.83 -18.51
CA VAL A 259 -0.97 15.21 -18.54
C VAL A 259 -1.18 14.41 -17.26
N LYS A 260 -0.23 13.55 -16.88
CA LYS A 260 -0.31 12.77 -15.63
C LYS A 260 -0.52 13.65 -14.40
N ALA A 261 0.23 14.74 -14.29
CA ALA A 261 0.12 15.70 -13.19
C ALA A 261 -1.23 16.46 -13.13
N SER A 262 -2.02 16.44 -14.21
CA SER A 262 -3.34 17.07 -14.26
C SER A 262 -4.50 16.12 -13.93
N ILE A 263 -4.27 14.80 -13.98
CA ILE A 263 -5.32 13.80 -13.74
C ILE A 263 -5.75 13.85 -12.28
N LEU A 264 -7.06 14.03 -12.07
CA LEU A 264 -7.66 14.13 -10.73
C LEU A 264 -6.87 15.05 -9.78
N LYS A 265 -6.28 16.14 -10.32
CA LYS A 265 -5.45 17.02 -9.51
C LYS A 265 -6.24 17.48 -8.28
N PRO A 266 -5.75 17.16 -7.08
CA PRO A 266 -6.48 17.49 -5.88
C PRO A 266 -6.54 19.01 -5.72
N ALA A 267 -7.71 19.56 -5.39
CA ALA A 267 -7.90 20.99 -5.20
C ALA A 267 -7.40 21.37 -3.79
N VAL A 268 -6.09 21.36 -3.55
CA VAL A 268 -5.53 21.61 -2.21
C VAL A 268 -4.70 22.88 -2.14
N LYS A 269 -4.71 23.47 -0.94
CA LYS A 269 -3.74 24.47 -0.48
C LYS A 269 -2.46 23.86 0.13
N ASN A 270 -2.46 22.57 0.55
CA ASN A 270 -1.29 21.83 1.09
C ASN A 270 -1.40 20.28 0.93
N THR A 271 -0.39 19.62 0.36
CA THR A 271 -0.14 18.18 0.16
C THR A 271 0.31 17.46 1.44
N GLN A 272 0.40 16.11 1.42
CA GLN A 272 0.96 15.31 2.54
C GLN A 272 2.39 15.74 2.88
N ALA A 273 3.24 15.91 1.85
CA ALA A 273 4.56 16.50 1.97
C ALA A 273 4.57 17.85 2.71
N GLU A 274 3.59 18.73 2.41
CA GLU A 274 3.46 20.04 3.07
C GLU A 274 2.93 19.94 4.51
N ARG A 275 2.17 18.90 4.85
CA ARG A 275 1.79 18.59 6.24
C ARG A 275 2.99 18.12 7.05
N GLU A 276 3.82 17.24 6.48
CA GLU A 276 5.05 16.75 7.11
C GLU A 276 6.05 17.89 7.37
N GLY A 277 6.27 18.77 6.38
CA GLY A 277 7.16 19.92 6.53
C GLY A 277 6.73 20.90 7.65
N ARG A 278 5.42 21.04 7.89
CA ARG A 278 4.91 21.89 8.99
C ARG A 278 5.03 21.21 10.36
N ALA A 279 4.88 19.90 10.44
CA ALA A 279 5.02 19.14 11.68
C ALA A 279 6.47 19.11 12.20
N VAL A 280 7.46 19.15 11.29
CA VAL A 280 8.89 19.25 11.65
C VAL A 280 9.29 20.67 12.07
N ALA A 281 8.56 21.69 11.60
CA ALA A 281 8.84 23.10 11.91
C ALA A 281 8.11 23.63 13.17
N ALA A 282 7.26 22.81 13.80
CA ALA A 282 6.46 23.13 14.99
C ALA A 282 7.01 22.42 16.21
#